data_AF-A0A2S6NLG0-F1
#
_entry.id   AF-A0A2S6NLG0-F1
#
_cell.length_a   1.000
_cell.length_b   1.000
_cell.length_c   1.000
_cell.angle_alpha   90.00
_cell.angle_beta   90.00
_cell.angle_gamma   90.00
#
_symmetry.space_group_name_H-M   'P 1'
#
loop_
_entity.id
_entity.type
_entity.pdbx_description
1 polymer ?
#
loop_
_entity_poly.entity_id
_entity_poly.type
_entity_poly.pdbx_seq_one_letter_code
_entity_poly.pdbx_strand_id
1 'polypeptide(L)'
;MPTRRDKMRTSNVVGLACAVVALLAPLTAVAEHNDLREFRIGMPVSALPQSGYGGFTCAAEPAKTLSGWGDYKACPAGTDGMHAVSFRYDGNPSTEGKTIVAGQPVTLTLLIDDQAEVGGLRIDTDPHARLYLHKKAHLFAIQVRERFGADGWTCRKFEPTATEQPVGGVFFHDHCEKATETRRYLLDRELFRDPAKPLIDFTDATQLTILKPDSAQTAGR
;
A
#
# COMPACT_ATOMS: atom_id res chain seq x y z
N MET A 1 80.87 -17.81 -59.04
CA MET A 1 80.94 -16.35 -59.31
C MET A 1 79.85 -16.00 -60.32
N PRO A 2 79.14 -14.86 -60.26
CA PRO A 2 79.11 -13.76 -59.27
C PRO A 2 77.73 -13.64 -58.55
N THR A 3 77.68 -13.44 -57.23
CA THR A 3 77.39 -12.18 -56.50
C THR A 3 76.22 -11.32 -56.98
N ARG A 4 75.20 -11.16 -56.12
CA ARG A 4 74.89 -9.85 -55.49
C ARG A 4 73.92 -9.99 -54.31
N ARG A 5 74.37 -9.47 -53.17
CA ARG A 5 73.56 -9.08 -52.01
C ARG A 5 72.68 -7.90 -52.42
N ASP A 6 71.44 -7.87 -51.95
CA ASP A 6 70.77 -6.61 -51.65
C ASP A 6 69.87 -6.71 -50.42
N LYS A 7 69.77 -5.56 -49.78
CA LYS A 7 69.46 -5.27 -48.38
C LYS A 7 67.95 -5.09 -48.13
N MET A 8 67.54 -5.43 -46.90
CA MET A 8 66.69 -4.59 -46.02
C MET A 8 65.19 -4.49 -46.33
N ARG A 9 64.35 -4.97 -45.39
CA ARG A 9 63.45 -4.13 -44.56
C ARG A 9 62.63 -5.00 -43.62
N THR A 10 62.96 -4.91 -42.33
CA THR A 10 62.10 -5.32 -41.20
C THR A 10 60.95 -4.32 -41.08
N SER A 11 59.72 -4.78 -41.30
CA SER A 11 58.50 -4.02 -40.96
C SER A 11 58.00 -4.46 -39.59
N ASN A 12 58.07 -3.54 -38.62
CA ASN A 12 57.40 -3.67 -37.33
C ASN A 12 55.90 -3.46 -37.53
N VAL A 13 55.10 -4.48 -37.24
CA VAL A 13 53.64 -4.35 -37.09
C VAL A 13 53.38 -4.00 -35.62
N VAL A 14 52.98 -2.76 -35.36
CA VAL A 14 52.49 -2.31 -34.06
C VAL A 14 51.08 -2.88 -33.89
N GLY A 15 50.93 -3.85 -32.98
CA GLY A 15 49.65 -4.41 -32.58
C GLY A 15 48.87 -3.41 -31.73
N LEU A 16 47.73 -2.96 -32.23
CA LEU A 16 46.77 -2.12 -31.50
C LEU A 16 45.90 -3.05 -30.62
N ALA A 17 46.20 -3.12 -29.33
CA ALA A 17 45.36 -3.82 -28.36
C ALA A 17 44.18 -2.91 -27.97
N CYS A 18 42.99 -3.20 -28.50
CA CYS A 18 41.73 -2.59 -28.03
C CYS A 18 41.36 -3.16 -26.66
N ALA A 19 41.64 -2.39 -25.59
CA ALA A 19 41.08 -2.64 -24.27
C ALA A 19 39.60 -2.24 -24.27
N VAL A 20 38.71 -3.24 -24.26
CA VAL A 20 37.27 -3.04 -24.03
C VAL A 20 37.05 -2.84 -22.53
N VAL A 21 36.90 -1.59 -22.09
CA VAL A 21 36.46 -1.26 -20.74
C VAL A 21 34.95 -1.42 -20.70
N ALA A 22 34.46 -2.49 -20.07
CA ALA A 22 33.04 -2.66 -19.81
C ALA A 22 32.58 -1.63 -18.77
N LEU A 23 31.84 -0.62 -19.22
CA LEU A 23 31.16 0.35 -18.36
C LEU A 23 30.03 -0.37 -17.61
N LEU A 24 30.31 -0.77 -16.36
CA LEU A 24 29.29 -1.13 -15.38
C LEU A 24 28.54 0.14 -15.00
N ALA A 25 27.43 0.43 -15.67
CA ALA A 25 26.51 1.46 -15.22
C ALA A 25 25.88 1.00 -13.90
N PRO A 26 25.89 1.81 -12.83
CA PRO A 26 25.16 1.48 -11.62
C PRO A 26 23.67 1.42 -11.97
N LEU A 27 23.03 0.29 -11.66
CA LEU A 27 21.57 0.19 -11.60
C LEU A 27 21.12 1.21 -10.56
N THR A 28 20.69 2.38 -11.01
CA THR A 28 19.98 3.32 -10.16
C THR A 28 18.67 2.62 -9.79
N ALA A 29 18.59 2.14 -8.55
CA ALA A 29 17.33 1.66 -7.99
C ALA A 29 16.31 2.79 -8.19
N VAL A 30 15.26 2.52 -8.98
CA VAL A 30 14.14 3.43 -9.12
C VAL A 30 13.61 3.64 -7.70
N ALA A 31 13.68 4.86 -7.19
CA ALA A 31 13.16 5.17 -5.88
C ALA A 31 11.67 4.81 -5.86
N GLU A 32 11.30 3.79 -5.09
CA GLU A 32 9.91 3.40 -4.96
C GLU A 32 9.10 4.58 -4.44
N HIS A 33 7.96 4.84 -5.08
CA HIS A 33 7.01 5.80 -4.54
C HIS A 33 6.50 5.32 -3.20
N ASN A 34 6.33 6.26 -2.27
CA ASN A 34 5.69 5.97 -1.00
C ASN A 34 4.24 5.49 -1.20
N ASP A 35 3.83 4.57 -0.34
CA ASP A 35 2.53 3.91 -0.38
C ASP A 35 1.42 4.87 0.07
N LEU A 36 1.71 5.75 1.03
CA LEU A 36 0.88 6.89 1.42
C LEU A 36 1.76 8.01 1.99
N ARG A 37 1.77 9.18 1.35
CA ARG A 37 2.59 10.34 1.75
C ARG A 37 4.06 9.96 1.99
N GLU A 38 4.57 9.97 3.22
CA GLU A 38 5.93 9.52 3.60
C GLU A 38 6.00 8.06 4.08
N PHE A 39 4.87 7.38 4.26
CA PHE A 39 4.85 5.97 4.68
C PHE A 39 5.20 5.05 3.51
N ARG A 40 6.13 4.13 3.78
CA ARG A 40 6.56 3.10 2.83
C ARG A 40 6.64 1.75 3.52
N ILE A 41 6.05 0.72 2.92
CA ILE A 41 6.16 -0.64 3.41
C ILE A 41 7.63 -1.08 3.36
N GLY A 42 8.09 -1.77 4.41
CA GLY A 42 9.48 -2.19 4.58
C GLY A 42 10.39 -1.14 5.21
N MET A 43 9.89 0.04 5.58
CA MET A 43 10.70 1.01 6.34
C MET A 43 10.76 0.63 7.83
N PRO A 44 11.88 0.90 8.53
CA PRO A 44 11.94 0.67 9.96
C PRO A 44 11.10 1.71 10.71
N VAL A 45 10.56 1.32 11.87
CA VAL A 45 9.79 2.21 12.77
C VAL A 45 10.60 3.45 13.16
N SER A 46 11.92 3.33 13.30
CA SER A 46 12.82 4.45 13.59
C SER A 46 12.87 5.52 12.50
N ALA A 47 12.45 5.21 11.26
CA ALA A 47 12.36 6.15 10.16
C ALA A 47 10.98 6.80 10.03
N LEU A 48 9.98 6.39 10.85
CA LEU A 48 8.64 6.97 10.80
C LEU A 48 8.66 8.45 11.28
N PRO A 49 7.84 9.31 10.66
CA PRO A 49 7.76 10.72 11.03
C PRO A 49 7.31 10.88 12.49
N GLN A 50 8.05 11.69 13.26
CA GLN A 50 7.76 11.93 14.68
C GLN A 50 6.76 13.07 14.92
N SER A 51 6.33 13.76 13.85
CA SER A 51 5.37 14.87 13.89
C SER A 51 4.45 14.83 12.68
N GLY A 52 3.33 15.56 12.75
CA GLY A 52 2.30 15.56 11.70
C GLY A 52 1.30 14.40 11.78
N TYR A 53 1.44 13.54 12.79
CA TYR A 53 0.55 12.41 13.07
C TYR A 53 0.32 12.27 14.57
N GLY A 54 -0.88 11.82 14.92
CA GLY A 54 -1.28 11.62 16.31
C GLY A 54 -2.50 10.75 16.43
N GLY A 55 -3.12 10.78 17.63
CA GLY A 55 -4.26 9.91 17.95
C GLY A 55 -3.90 8.41 17.89
N PHE A 56 -2.66 8.07 18.25
CA PHE A 56 -2.17 6.70 18.19
C PHE A 56 -2.95 5.80 19.14
N THR A 57 -3.47 4.69 18.60
CA THR A 57 -4.23 3.68 19.35
C THR A 57 -3.96 2.30 18.79
N CYS A 58 -4.22 1.26 19.58
CA CYS A 58 -4.24 -0.09 19.05
C CYS A 58 -5.49 -0.33 18.21
N ALA A 59 -5.34 -0.83 16.99
CA ALA A 59 -6.49 -0.97 16.07
C ALA A 59 -7.58 -1.92 16.62
N ALA A 60 -7.17 -3.01 17.28
CA ALA A 60 -8.09 -3.96 17.91
C ALA A 60 -8.61 -3.49 19.28
N GLU A 61 -7.95 -2.52 19.90
CA GLU A 61 -8.29 -1.97 21.23
C GLU A 61 -8.25 -0.44 21.18
N PRO A 62 -9.22 0.24 20.55
CA PRO A 62 -9.14 1.70 20.34
C PRO A 62 -9.08 2.55 21.61
N ALA A 63 -9.49 2.00 22.75
CA ALA A 63 -9.36 2.64 24.07
C ALA A 63 -7.90 2.66 24.58
N LYS A 64 -7.02 1.81 24.03
CA LYS A 64 -5.61 1.73 24.35
C LYS A 64 -4.82 2.73 23.51
N THR A 65 -4.55 3.89 24.10
CA THR A 65 -3.78 4.96 23.49
C THR A 65 -2.28 4.70 23.57
N LEU A 66 -1.54 5.15 22.56
CA LEU A 66 -0.08 5.10 22.49
C LEU A 66 0.49 6.52 22.46
N SER A 67 1.74 6.68 22.90
CA SER A 67 2.42 7.98 22.83
C SER A 67 3.06 8.23 21.47
N GLY A 68 3.38 7.16 20.73
CA GLY A 68 3.87 7.23 19.36
C GLY A 68 4.17 5.85 18.77
N TRP A 69 4.85 5.84 17.62
CA TRP A 69 5.16 4.60 16.89
C TRP A 69 5.96 3.59 17.71
N GLY A 70 6.85 4.05 18.59
CA GLY A 70 7.71 3.19 19.41
C GLY A 70 6.94 2.27 20.37
N ASP A 71 5.69 2.60 20.69
CA ASP A 71 4.85 1.82 21.61
C ASP A 71 4.06 0.71 20.92
N TYR A 72 4.31 0.44 19.62
CA TYR A 72 3.51 -0.50 18.82
C TYR A 72 3.35 -1.89 19.47
N LYS A 73 4.38 -2.37 20.18
CA LYS A 73 4.35 -3.68 20.88
C LYS A 73 3.34 -3.72 22.04
N ALA A 74 2.83 -2.58 22.49
CA ALA A 74 1.72 -2.55 23.43
C ALA A 74 0.43 -3.07 22.78
N CYS A 75 0.29 -3.01 21.47
CA CYS A 75 -0.85 -3.59 20.77
C CYS A 75 -0.71 -5.10 20.67
N PRO A 76 -1.80 -5.88 20.83
CA PRO A 76 -1.73 -7.32 20.61
C PRO A 76 -1.29 -7.61 19.17
N ALA A 77 -0.43 -8.61 19.00
CA ALA A 77 -0.09 -9.11 17.68
C ALA A 77 -1.29 -9.84 17.07
N GLY A 78 -1.56 -9.60 15.79
CA GLY A 78 -2.53 -10.33 15.00
C GLY A 78 -2.07 -11.77 14.73
N THR A 79 -2.93 -12.54 14.07
CA THR A 79 -2.59 -13.91 13.64
C THR A 79 -1.49 -13.95 12.58
N ASP A 80 -1.23 -12.81 11.93
CA ASP A 80 -0.14 -12.56 10.99
C ASP A 80 1.17 -12.13 11.69
N GLY A 81 1.19 -12.06 13.03
CA GLY A 81 2.34 -11.59 13.81
C GLY A 81 2.55 -10.09 13.78
N MET A 82 1.60 -9.32 13.23
CA MET A 82 1.71 -7.87 13.10
C MET A 82 1.00 -7.14 14.24
N HIS A 83 1.61 -6.07 14.74
CA HIS A 83 0.99 -5.13 15.67
C HIS A 83 0.32 -4.00 14.89
N ALA A 84 -0.99 -3.86 15.06
CA ALA A 84 -1.79 -2.88 14.32
C ALA A 84 -1.95 -1.56 15.10
N VAL A 85 -1.34 -0.49 14.60
CA VAL A 85 -1.38 0.86 15.19
C VAL A 85 -2.23 1.79 14.32
N SER A 86 -3.37 2.22 14.85
CA SER A 86 -4.22 3.22 14.21
C SER A 86 -3.75 4.64 14.52
N PHE A 87 -3.85 5.54 13.54
CA PHE A 87 -3.39 6.92 13.66
C PHE A 87 -4.20 7.87 12.75
N ARG A 88 -3.97 9.17 12.92
CA ARG A 88 -4.55 10.24 12.10
C ARG A 88 -3.53 11.31 11.76
N TYR A 89 -3.85 12.13 10.75
CA TYR A 89 -3.08 13.34 10.46
C TYR A 89 -3.29 14.36 11.58
N ASP A 90 -2.20 14.88 12.13
CA ASP A 90 -2.22 15.99 13.09
C ASP A 90 -2.04 17.33 12.36
N GLY A 91 -2.73 18.35 12.86
CA GLY A 91 -2.67 19.70 12.29
C GLY A 91 -3.62 19.89 11.10
N ASN A 92 -4.38 20.99 11.15
CA ASN A 92 -5.39 21.41 10.18
C ASN A 92 -6.37 20.28 9.79
N PRO A 93 -7.30 19.92 10.69
CA PRO A 93 -8.28 18.89 10.38
C PRO A 93 -9.03 19.26 9.10
N SER A 94 -9.41 18.26 8.31
CA SER A 94 -10.40 18.50 7.27
C SER A 94 -11.64 19.18 7.85
N THR A 95 -12.49 19.74 7.00
CA THR A 95 -13.82 20.23 7.43
C THR A 95 -14.63 19.19 8.20
N GLU A 96 -14.28 17.90 8.06
CA GLU A 96 -14.90 16.77 8.73
C GLU A 96 -14.27 16.42 10.09
N GLY A 97 -13.16 17.04 10.50
CA GLY A 97 -12.46 16.67 11.73
C GLY A 97 -11.75 15.31 11.66
N LYS A 98 -11.58 14.76 10.45
CA LYS A 98 -11.07 13.41 10.19
C LYS A 98 -9.88 13.43 9.23
N THR A 99 -9.10 12.35 9.23
CA THR A 99 -8.12 12.07 8.18
C THR A 99 -8.84 11.90 6.85
N ILE A 100 -8.40 12.62 5.81
CA ILE A 100 -8.95 12.50 4.45
C ILE A 100 -7.90 11.92 3.52
N VAL A 101 -8.25 10.88 2.79
CA VAL A 101 -7.45 10.30 1.71
C VAL A 101 -8.31 10.20 0.47
N ALA A 102 -7.83 10.76 -0.64
CA ALA A 102 -8.56 10.83 -1.92
C ALA A 102 -10.02 11.32 -1.79
N GLY A 103 -10.25 12.31 -0.92
CA GLY A 103 -11.57 12.90 -0.69
C GLY A 103 -12.50 12.11 0.23
N GLN A 104 -12.05 10.99 0.81
CA GLN A 104 -12.83 10.16 1.75
C GLN A 104 -12.28 10.26 3.17
N PRO A 105 -13.14 10.40 4.19
CA PRO A 105 -12.76 10.18 5.57
C PRO A 105 -12.32 8.73 5.79
N VAL A 106 -11.17 8.54 6.42
CA VAL A 106 -10.57 7.21 6.63
C VAL A 106 -10.01 7.03 8.04
N THR A 107 -9.95 5.77 8.46
CA THR A 107 -9.06 5.29 9.52
C THR A 107 -7.79 4.74 8.87
N LEU A 108 -6.63 5.17 9.36
CA LEU A 108 -5.34 4.64 8.90
C LEU A 108 -4.77 3.71 9.97
N THR A 109 -4.19 2.59 9.54
CA THR A 109 -3.53 1.64 10.42
C THR A 109 -2.21 1.20 9.81
N LEU A 110 -1.09 1.30 10.56
CA LEU A 110 0.15 0.62 10.22
C LEU A 110 0.18 -0.77 10.85
N LEU A 111 0.67 -1.74 10.09
CA LEU A 111 0.96 -3.10 10.55
C LEU A 111 2.48 -3.20 10.73
N ILE A 112 2.93 -3.40 11.97
CA ILE A 112 4.35 -3.37 12.34
C ILE A 112 4.74 -4.75 12.87
N ASP A 113 5.80 -5.34 12.31
CA ASP A 113 6.29 -6.64 12.75
C ASP A 113 7.17 -6.55 14.01
N ASP A 114 7.51 -7.72 14.56
CA ASP A 114 8.31 -7.83 15.77
C ASP A 114 9.76 -7.31 15.61
N GLN A 115 10.23 -7.18 14.36
CA GLN A 115 11.53 -6.64 13.98
C GLN A 115 11.53 -5.10 13.86
N ALA A 116 10.42 -4.46 14.24
CA ALA A 116 10.23 -3.00 14.12
C ALA A 116 10.28 -2.50 12.68
N GLU A 117 9.73 -3.27 11.74
CA GLU A 117 9.56 -2.88 10.35
C GLU A 117 8.06 -2.76 10.00
N VAL A 118 7.73 -1.79 9.15
CA VAL A 118 6.36 -1.64 8.64
C VAL A 118 6.07 -2.76 7.64
N GLY A 119 5.30 -3.77 8.07
CA GLY A 119 4.84 -4.89 7.26
C GLY A 119 3.65 -4.56 6.36
N GLY A 120 2.86 -3.53 6.72
CA GLY A 120 1.68 -3.16 5.96
C GLY A 120 1.05 -1.81 6.35
N LEU A 121 0.13 -1.35 5.50
CA LEU A 121 -0.70 -0.16 5.70
C LEU A 121 -2.13 -0.53 5.31
N ARG A 122 -3.08 -0.22 6.20
CA ARG A 122 -4.52 -0.34 5.93
C ARG A 122 -5.17 1.04 5.94
N ILE A 123 -6.08 1.24 4.98
CA ILE A 123 -6.90 2.43 4.81
C ILE A 123 -8.35 2.00 4.72
N ASP A 124 -9.12 2.33 5.76
CA ASP A 124 -10.53 1.98 5.90
C ASP A 124 -11.38 3.24 5.76
N THR A 125 -12.35 3.28 4.84
CA THR A 125 -13.33 4.38 4.81
C THR A 125 -14.13 4.43 6.11
N ASP A 126 -14.33 5.62 6.69
CA ASP A 126 -15.01 5.79 7.97
C ASP A 126 -16.53 5.50 7.84
N PRO A 127 -17.06 4.45 8.49
CA PRO A 127 -18.50 4.12 8.43
C PRO A 127 -19.35 5.15 9.20
N HIS A 128 -18.72 5.99 10.03
CA HIS A 128 -19.39 7.05 10.80
C HIS A 128 -19.21 8.43 10.16
N ALA A 129 -18.72 8.49 8.92
CA ALA A 129 -18.69 9.72 8.14
C ALA A 129 -20.11 10.27 7.94
N ARG A 130 -20.22 11.58 7.70
CA ARG A 130 -21.50 12.21 7.35
C ARG A 130 -22.09 11.53 6.11
N LEU A 131 -23.41 11.40 6.08
CA LEU A 131 -24.12 10.62 5.06
C LEU A 131 -23.72 10.96 3.60
N TYR A 132 -23.45 12.23 3.28
CA TYR A 132 -23.06 12.63 1.91
C TYR A 132 -21.67 12.14 1.48
N LEU A 133 -20.79 11.82 2.44
CA LEU A 133 -19.50 11.17 2.23
C LEU A 133 -19.63 9.66 2.34
N HIS A 134 -20.32 9.17 3.38
CA HIS A 134 -20.51 7.75 3.61
C HIS A 134 -21.11 7.03 2.39
N LYS A 135 -22.15 7.60 1.77
CA LYS A 135 -22.79 7.06 0.54
C LYS A 135 -21.90 7.02 -0.72
N LYS A 136 -20.64 7.42 -0.59
CA LYS A 136 -19.63 7.47 -1.66
C LYS A 136 -18.40 6.65 -1.29
N ALA A 137 -18.38 5.93 -0.17
CA ALA A 137 -17.20 5.22 0.31
C ALA A 137 -16.68 4.21 -0.75
N HIS A 138 -17.58 3.49 -1.41
CA HIS A 138 -17.31 2.56 -2.52
C HIS A 138 -16.58 3.19 -3.71
N LEU A 139 -16.62 4.52 -3.88
CA LEU A 139 -15.89 5.22 -4.93
C LEU A 139 -14.39 5.29 -4.63
N PHE A 140 -13.97 5.09 -3.38
CA PHE A 140 -12.56 5.04 -3.00
C PHE A 140 -11.80 3.96 -3.78
N ALA A 141 -12.43 2.81 -4.07
CA ALA A 141 -11.84 1.74 -4.87
C ALA A 141 -11.42 2.19 -6.29
N ILE A 142 -12.10 3.20 -6.86
CA ILE A 142 -11.71 3.79 -8.14
C ILE A 142 -10.40 4.58 -7.96
N GLN A 143 -10.32 5.42 -6.93
CA GLN A 143 -9.13 6.20 -6.59
C GLN A 143 -7.91 5.30 -6.33
N VAL A 144 -8.12 4.17 -5.66
CA VAL A 144 -7.07 3.14 -5.46
C VAL A 144 -6.55 2.62 -6.79
N ARG A 145 -7.45 2.22 -7.71
CA ARG A 145 -7.05 1.71 -9.03
C ARG A 145 -6.39 2.77 -9.90
N GLU A 146 -6.80 4.03 -9.80
CA GLU A 146 -6.12 5.15 -10.47
C GLU A 146 -4.71 5.35 -9.92
N ARG A 147 -4.54 5.26 -8.59
CA ARG A 147 -3.25 5.47 -7.91
C ARG A 147 -2.23 4.35 -8.17
N PHE A 148 -2.68 3.09 -8.19
CA PHE A 148 -1.83 1.89 -8.27
C PHE A 148 -1.92 1.16 -9.61
N GLY A 149 -2.58 1.77 -10.61
CA GLY A 149 -2.79 1.20 -11.93
C GLY A 149 -4.00 0.25 -11.99
N ALA A 150 -4.81 0.41 -13.03
CA ALA A 150 -6.06 -0.32 -13.22
C ALA A 150 -5.86 -1.79 -13.64
N ASP A 151 -4.71 -2.13 -14.20
CA ASP A 151 -4.38 -3.48 -14.67
C ASP A 151 -3.81 -4.37 -13.56
N GLY A 152 -3.91 -5.69 -13.75
CA GLY A 152 -3.30 -6.71 -12.88
C GLY A 152 -4.11 -7.05 -11.62
N TRP A 153 -5.33 -6.54 -11.49
CA TRP A 153 -6.23 -6.90 -10.41
C TRP A 153 -7.02 -8.17 -10.74
N THR A 154 -7.04 -9.11 -9.80
CA THR A 154 -7.92 -10.29 -9.84
C THR A 154 -9.03 -10.10 -8.82
N CYS A 155 -10.27 -9.97 -9.31
CA CYS A 155 -11.43 -9.67 -8.46
C CYS A 155 -12.38 -10.86 -8.39
N ARG A 156 -12.75 -11.23 -7.16
CA ARG A 156 -13.87 -12.12 -6.86
C ARG A 156 -15.05 -11.28 -6.39
N LYS A 157 -16.18 -11.40 -7.09
CA LYS A 157 -17.45 -10.82 -6.68
C LYS A 157 -18.24 -11.87 -5.90
N PHE A 158 -18.92 -11.44 -4.86
CA PHE A 158 -19.82 -12.27 -4.08
C PHE A 158 -21.26 -11.98 -4.51
N GLU A 159 -22.07 -13.02 -4.59
CA GLU A 159 -23.51 -12.87 -4.81
C GLU A 159 -24.17 -12.36 -3.52
N PRO A 160 -25.24 -11.55 -3.62
CA PRO A 160 -25.99 -11.09 -2.46
C PRO A 160 -26.46 -12.26 -1.58
N THR A 161 -26.28 -12.14 -0.27
CA THR A 161 -26.87 -13.06 0.70
C THR A 161 -28.37 -12.78 0.90
N ALA A 162 -29.06 -13.63 1.67
CA ALA A 162 -30.49 -13.47 1.95
C ALA A 162 -30.84 -12.15 2.66
N THR A 163 -29.87 -11.53 3.33
CA THR A 163 -30.00 -10.27 4.08
C THR A 163 -29.37 -9.09 3.35
N GLU A 164 -28.99 -9.25 2.09
CA GLU A 164 -28.31 -8.21 1.32
C GLU A 164 -29.15 -7.81 0.10
N GLN A 165 -29.39 -6.51 -0.02
CA GLN A 165 -30.05 -5.92 -1.18
C GLN A 165 -29.26 -4.75 -1.78
N PRO A 166 -29.38 -4.52 -3.09
CA PRO A 166 -28.80 -3.34 -3.73
C PRO A 166 -29.32 -2.02 -3.12
N VAL A 167 -28.45 -1.01 -3.11
CA VAL A 167 -28.79 0.37 -2.74
C VAL A 167 -28.90 1.19 -4.02
N GLY A 168 -30.08 1.74 -4.32
CA GLY A 168 -30.29 2.51 -5.55
C GLY A 168 -30.04 1.73 -6.84
N GLY A 169 -30.21 0.41 -6.82
CA GLY A 169 -29.91 -0.49 -7.94
C GLY A 169 -28.44 -0.87 -8.08
N VAL A 170 -27.56 -0.42 -7.17
CA VAL A 170 -26.14 -0.75 -7.16
C VAL A 170 -25.85 -1.73 -6.02
N PHE A 171 -25.06 -2.76 -6.32
CA PHE A 171 -24.58 -3.73 -5.36
C PHE A 171 -23.08 -3.92 -5.54
N PHE A 172 -22.31 -3.76 -4.47
CA PHE A 172 -20.91 -4.14 -4.42
C PHE A 172 -20.69 -5.09 -3.25
N HIS A 173 -20.04 -6.20 -3.53
CA HIS A 173 -19.44 -7.07 -2.53
C HIS A 173 -18.33 -7.78 -3.30
N ASP A 174 -17.14 -7.17 -3.31
CA ASP A 174 -16.00 -7.68 -4.06
C ASP A 174 -14.70 -7.61 -3.27
N HIS A 175 -13.86 -8.60 -3.55
CA HIS A 175 -12.49 -8.70 -3.05
C HIS A 175 -11.57 -8.76 -4.25
N CYS A 176 -10.69 -7.78 -4.38
CA CYS A 176 -9.72 -7.67 -5.45
C CYS A 176 -8.29 -7.77 -4.89
N GLU A 177 -7.46 -8.57 -5.54
CA GLU A 177 -6.04 -8.69 -5.21
C GLU A 177 -5.18 -8.24 -6.38
N LYS A 178 -4.06 -7.59 -6.09
CA LYS A 178 -3.01 -7.29 -7.05
C LYS A 178 -1.65 -7.52 -6.41
N ALA A 179 -0.75 -8.17 -7.13
CA ALA A 179 0.64 -8.32 -6.73
C ALA A 179 1.55 -7.60 -7.72
N THR A 180 2.58 -6.96 -7.20
CA THR A 180 3.73 -6.45 -7.95
C THR A 180 4.99 -7.10 -7.38
N GLU A 181 6.15 -6.78 -7.95
CA GLU A 181 7.44 -7.26 -7.42
C GLU A 181 7.67 -6.83 -5.97
N THR A 182 7.07 -5.73 -5.53
CA THR A 182 7.41 -5.08 -4.26
C THR A 182 6.24 -4.88 -3.33
N ARG A 183 4.99 -5.09 -3.79
CA ARG A 183 3.78 -4.94 -2.99
C ARG A 183 2.75 -6.00 -3.30
N ARG A 184 1.95 -6.31 -2.29
CA ARG A 184 0.65 -6.97 -2.43
C ARG A 184 -0.44 -6.00 -1.99
N TYR A 185 -1.47 -5.87 -2.81
CA TYR A 185 -2.63 -5.01 -2.57
C TYR A 185 -3.88 -5.88 -2.42
N LEU A 186 -4.63 -5.65 -1.36
CA LEU A 186 -5.95 -6.23 -1.12
C LEU A 186 -6.96 -5.07 -1.08
N LEU A 187 -8.01 -5.17 -1.87
CA LEU A 187 -9.03 -4.15 -1.99
C LEU A 187 -10.41 -4.78 -1.84
N ASP A 188 -11.04 -4.51 -0.70
CA ASP A 188 -12.42 -4.91 -0.41
C ASP A 188 -13.36 -3.73 -0.65
N ARG A 189 -14.53 -4.01 -1.22
CA ARG A 189 -15.56 -3.00 -1.45
C ARG A 189 -16.96 -3.57 -1.24
N GLU A 190 -17.76 -2.81 -0.50
CA GLU A 190 -19.10 -3.17 -0.11
C GLU A 190 -20.07 -2.01 -0.38
N LEU A 191 -21.24 -2.33 -0.92
CA LEU A 191 -22.40 -1.46 -1.01
C LEU A 191 -23.66 -2.33 -1.06
N PHE A 192 -24.35 -2.42 0.06
CA PHE A 192 -25.60 -3.17 0.20
C PHE A 192 -26.35 -2.70 1.44
N ARG A 193 -27.60 -3.14 1.58
CA ARG A 193 -28.40 -2.90 2.79
C ARG A 193 -29.15 -4.14 3.21
N ASP A 194 -29.52 -4.16 4.48
CA ASP A 194 -30.50 -5.11 4.99
C ASP A 194 -31.93 -4.58 4.69
N PRO A 195 -32.79 -5.36 4.00
CA PRO A 195 -34.17 -4.95 3.73
C PRO A 195 -35.01 -4.70 4.99
N ALA A 196 -34.66 -5.32 6.12
CA ALA A 196 -35.37 -5.17 7.39
C ALA A 196 -35.02 -3.86 8.13
N LYS A 197 -34.00 -3.12 7.68
CA LYS A 197 -33.53 -1.89 8.32
C LYS A 197 -33.97 -0.62 7.57
N PRO A 198 -33.97 0.55 8.23
CA PRO A 198 -34.24 1.82 7.57
C PRO A 198 -33.30 2.08 6.39
N LEU A 199 -33.76 2.78 5.35
CA LEU A 199 -32.96 3.04 4.13
C LEU A 199 -31.65 3.80 4.36
N ILE A 200 -31.54 4.54 5.47
CA ILE A 200 -30.33 5.26 5.86
C ILE A 200 -29.28 4.34 6.53
N ASP A 201 -29.69 3.14 6.93
CA ASP A 201 -28.84 2.09 7.49
C ASP A 201 -28.44 1.13 6.35
N PHE A 202 -27.31 1.43 5.73
CA PHE A 202 -26.71 0.63 4.68
C PHE A 202 -25.21 0.49 4.93
N THR A 203 -24.63 -0.56 4.37
CA THR A 203 -23.18 -0.73 4.29
C THR A 203 -22.69 -0.04 3.04
N ASP A 204 -21.75 0.89 3.18
CA ASP A 204 -20.94 1.42 2.09
C ASP A 204 -19.52 1.59 2.62
N ALA A 205 -18.61 0.72 2.16
CA ALA A 205 -17.26 0.63 2.68
C ALA A 205 -16.26 0.27 1.59
N THR A 206 -15.04 0.78 1.75
CA THR A 206 -13.88 0.30 1.00
C THR A 206 -12.68 0.21 1.94
N GLN A 207 -12.01 -0.93 1.90
CA GLN A 207 -10.77 -1.17 2.63
C GLN A 207 -9.67 -1.45 1.62
N LEU A 208 -8.58 -0.69 1.71
CA LEU A 208 -7.33 -1.01 1.02
C LEU A 208 -6.31 -1.48 2.05
N THR A 209 -5.71 -2.65 1.82
CA THR A 209 -4.51 -3.09 2.52
C THR A 209 -3.35 -3.23 1.56
N ILE A 210 -2.21 -2.63 1.93
CA ILE A 210 -0.95 -2.69 1.20
C ILE A 210 0.05 -3.45 2.07
N LEU A 211 0.67 -4.49 1.52
CA LEU A 211 1.56 -5.40 2.23
C LEU A 211 2.86 -5.62 1.47
N LYS A 212 3.84 -6.24 2.14
CA LYS A 212 4.98 -6.88 1.47
C LYS A 212 4.48 -8.00 0.54
N PRO A 213 5.21 -8.35 -0.55
CA PRO A 213 4.77 -9.32 -1.55
C PRO A 213 4.37 -10.68 -0.97
N ASP A 214 5.13 -11.18 0.02
CA ASP A 214 4.99 -12.53 0.57
C ASP A 214 4.17 -12.58 1.87
N SER A 215 3.56 -11.47 2.29
CA SER A 215 2.75 -11.44 3.50
C SER A 215 1.46 -12.24 3.31
N ALA A 216 1.30 -13.29 4.11
CA ALA A 216 0.03 -13.98 4.28
C ALA A 216 -0.86 -13.12 5.19
N GLN A 217 -1.95 -12.57 4.64
CA GLN A 217 -3.01 -12.00 5.45
C GLN A 217 -4.22 -12.92 5.38
N THR A 218 -4.62 -13.46 6.53
CA THR A 218 -5.87 -14.20 6.63
C THR A 218 -6.99 -13.18 6.64
N ALA A 219 -7.83 -13.17 5.61
CA ALA A 219 -9.01 -12.31 5.56
C ALA A 219 -9.91 -12.61 6.77
N GLY A 220 -9.84 -11.78 7.80
CA GLY A 220 -10.81 -11.76 8.89
C GLY A 220 -12.10 -11.18 8.36
N ARG A 221 -13.08 -12.06 8.12
CA ARG A 221 -14.49 -11.70 7.94
C ARG A 221 -15.14 -11.49 9.30
#